data_AF-A0A6A6JFK2-F1
#
_entry.id   AF-A0A6A6JFK2-F1
#
_cell.length_a   1.000
_cell.length_b   1.000
_cell.length_c   1.000
_cell.angle_alpha   90.00
_cell.angle_beta   90.00
_cell.angle_gamma   90.00
#
_symmetry.space_group_name_H-M   'P 1'
#
loop_
_entity.id
_entity.type
_entity.pdbx_description
1 polymer ?
#
loop_
_entity_poly.entity_id
_entity_poly.type
_entity_poly.pdbx_seq_one_letter_code
_entity_poly.pdbx_strand_id
1 'polypeptide(L)'
;MFFQRVLALLSFAGAFAVALSSAVSDPVPGLKELLSPDAELYIAGSPEYEIVFMRWSAAVRPEFDVIVTVKTESDVQKTIQYANEQGKPFLAISGGHGTSVNLGKVRNGIGILMTGMNHVQIVDDGQAAVVGGGISTGQLTHILWENGKQTVTPGCDCVGFVSPLIGGGHGWLQGQYGLATDQLISARMVLANGTAITVSEESYPDLFWGIRGAGHNFGIYTELKIKIYDRSPTTDLWTVMTLTYTQEKLEDVFAIGNEWLESSDPDVRLTQYGLFYFNPSLDANNPVFNFYIYWQGSDIPSEYSDPLQALGPSAVTVNTTELGDVNAHLGAKYGGAACARGYSRVIYAISQQSWSLENMRETLNIFGKLPEEFRNSVVLLEGYALNGVLAKPEESTAYPDRQGRILIGPLLTYANNASLDATAFDFGSRMRSALVDGTGQPLSAYVNYAHGDESVEEIYGHETWRLERLRSLKQEYDPDNKFGFFAPIR
;
A
#
# COMPACT_ATOMS: atom_id res chain seq x y z
N MET A 1 52.56 -12.91 -20.92
CA MET A 1 52.87 -13.87 -22.02
C MET A 1 51.85 -14.98 -21.93
N PHE A 2 51.05 -15.38 -22.90
CA PHE A 2 50.83 -15.06 -24.32
C PHE A 2 49.45 -15.71 -24.61
N PHE A 3 48.40 -14.95 -24.92
CA PHE A 3 47.90 -14.72 -26.28
C PHE A 3 47.70 -15.98 -27.17
N GLN A 4 46.42 -16.26 -27.46
CA GLN A 4 45.80 -16.33 -28.79
C GLN A 4 45.83 -17.61 -29.68
N ARG A 5 44.65 -17.79 -30.32
CA ARG A 5 44.33 -18.27 -31.69
C ARG A 5 43.99 -19.75 -31.87
N VAL A 6 42.75 -20.00 -32.31
CA VAL A 6 42.47 -20.47 -33.68
C VAL A 6 41.24 -19.74 -34.25
N LEU A 7 41.42 -19.14 -35.43
CA LEU A 7 40.43 -18.50 -36.31
C LEU A 7 39.77 -19.59 -37.19
N ALA A 8 38.45 -19.58 -37.36
CA ALA A 8 37.71 -19.09 -38.54
C ALA A 8 37.20 -20.19 -39.49
N LEU A 9 35.90 -20.17 -39.77
CA LEU A 9 35.33 -20.44 -41.09
C LEU A 9 33.95 -19.76 -41.16
N LEU A 10 33.92 -18.62 -41.85
CA LEU A 10 32.74 -17.92 -42.32
C LEU A 10 32.27 -18.61 -43.61
N SER A 11 30.98 -18.91 -43.70
CA SER A 11 30.27 -18.99 -44.98
C SER A 11 28.91 -18.33 -44.86
N PHE A 12 28.74 -17.34 -45.73
CA PHE A 12 27.58 -16.51 -46.00
C PHE A 12 26.28 -17.31 -46.20
N ALA A 13 25.22 -16.87 -45.53
CA ALA A 13 23.87 -16.88 -46.08
C ALA A 13 23.14 -15.64 -45.56
N GLY A 14 23.11 -14.59 -46.41
CA GLY A 14 22.33 -13.39 -46.15
C GLY A 14 20.84 -13.71 -46.27
N ALA A 15 20.13 -13.61 -45.16
CA ALA A 15 18.68 -13.44 -45.16
C ALA A 15 18.41 -11.94 -44.93
N PHE A 16 17.97 -11.26 -45.99
CA PHE A 16 17.29 -9.97 -45.86
C PHE A 16 15.99 -10.22 -45.08
N ALA A 17 16.04 -10.05 -43.77
CA ALA A 17 14.83 -9.82 -42.99
C ALA A 17 14.38 -8.39 -43.31
N VAL A 18 13.49 -8.27 -44.30
CA VAL A 18 12.67 -7.07 -44.43
C VAL A 18 11.80 -7.03 -43.18
N ALA A 19 12.24 -6.29 -42.17
CA ALA A 19 11.37 -5.88 -41.09
C ALA A 19 10.28 -5.01 -41.73
N LEU A 20 9.13 -5.63 -42.00
CA LEU A 20 7.88 -4.90 -42.14
C LEU A 20 7.61 -4.27 -40.78
N SER A 21 8.22 -3.10 -40.56
CA SER A 21 7.73 -2.09 -39.62
C SER A 21 6.33 -1.73 -40.10
N SER A 22 5.34 -2.52 -39.71
CA SER A 22 3.99 -1.99 -39.61
C SER A 22 4.12 -0.76 -38.71
N ALA A 23 3.85 0.41 -39.27
CA ALA A 23 3.77 1.62 -38.48
C ALA A 23 2.71 1.33 -37.42
N VAL A 24 3.15 1.08 -36.18
CA VAL A 24 2.25 1.02 -35.04
C VAL A 24 1.56 2.37 -35.06
N SER A 25 0.26 2.38 -35.36
CA SER A 25 -0.53 3.60 -35.27
C SER A 25 -0.32 4.14 -33.87
N ASP A 26 0.19 5.38 -33.78
CA ASP A 26 0.34 6.06 -32.50
C ASP A 26 -1.02 5.97 -31.76
N PRO A 27 -1.09 5.26 -30.63
CA PRO A 27 -2.37 5.08 -29.94
C PRO A 27 -2.84 6.35 -29.22
N VAL A 28 -1.98 7.37 -29.14
CA VAL A 28 -2.26 8.66 -28.50
C VAL A 28 -1.70 9.83 -29.33
N PRO A 29 -2.17 10.01 -30.58
CA PRO A 29 -1.64 11.02 -31.48
C PRO A 29 -1.79 12.42 -30.89
N GLY A 30 -0.70 13.19 -30.92
CA GLY A 30 -0.66 14.58 -30.48
C GLY A 30 -0.53 14.78 -28.96
N LEU A 31 -0.52 13.70 -28.16
CA LEU A 31 -0.47 13.84 -26.69
C LEU A 31 0.85 14.45 -26.23
N LYS A 32 2.00 14.01 -26.77
CA LYS A 32 3.32 14.49 -26.34
C LYS A 32 3.49 16.00 -26.54
N GLU A 33 2.91 16.56 -27.59
CA GLU A 33 2.95 17.98 -27.94
C GLU A 33 2.16 18.86 -26.96
N LEU A 34 1.21 18.29 -26.22
CA LEU A 34 0.44 18.98 -25.18
C LEU A 34 1.16 19.03 -23.83
N LEU A 35 2.20 18.22 -23.65
CA LEU A 35 2.88 18.02 -22.38
C LEU A 35 4.17 18.84 -22.30
N SER A 36 4.70 18.94 -21.09
CA SER A 36 6.00 19.54 -20.83
C SER A 36 7.11 18.80 -21.59
N PRO A 37 8.23 19.49 -21.90
CA PRO A 37 9.37 18.87 -22.59
C PRO A 37 9.88 17.62 -21.89
N ASP A 38 9.89 17.62 -20.55
CA ASP A 38 10.45 16.57 -19.71
C ASP A 38 9.47 15.40 -19.44
N ALA A 39 8.20 15.52 -19.82
CA ALA A 39 7.26 14.40 -19.73
C ALA A 39 7.70 13.24 -20.65
N GLU A 40 7.51 11.99 -20.26
CA GLU A 40 7.95 10.84 -21.06
C GLU A 40 6.75 9.95 -21.41
N LEU A 41 6.68 9.48 -22.65
CA LEU A 41 5.64 8.57 -23.13
C LEU A 41 6.25 7.20 -23.42
N TYR A 42 5.64 6.16 -22.88
CA TYR A 42 6.01 4.77 -23.11
C TYR A 42 4.82 4.06 -23.74
N ILE A 43 4.96 3.65 -25.00
CA ILE A 43 3.88 3.03 -25.78
C ILE A 43 3.88 1.52 -25.55
N ALA A 44 2.70 0.94 -25.36
CA ALA A 44 2.54 -0.50 -25.17
C ALA A 44 3.23 -1.31 -26.28
N GLY A 45 3.91 -2.38 -25.88
CA GLY A 45 4.70 -3.23 -26.79
C GLY A 45 6.16 -2.79 -26.98
N SER A 46 6.57 -1.62 -26.47
CA SER A 46 7.99 -1.25 -26.41
C SER A 46 8.70 -1.91 -25.21
N PRO A 47 10.00 -2.23 -25.28
CA PRO A 47 10.76 -2.75 -24.13
C PRO A 47 10.74 -1.80 -22.92
N GLU A 48 10.80 -0.49 -23.16
CA GLU A 48 10.78 0.55 -22.13
C GLU A 48 9.44 0.58 -21.40
N TYR A 49 8.33 0.36 -22.12
CA TYR A 49 7.00 0.25 -21.52
C TYR A 49 6.92 -0.90 -20.50
N GLU A 50 7.46 -2.08 -20.80
CA GLU A 50 7.41 -3.20 -19.85
C GLU A 50 8.24 -2.95 -18.58
N ILE A 51 9.36 -2.22 -18.70
CA ILE A 51 10.17 -1.81 -17.54
C ILE A 51 9.41 -0.82 -16.67
N VAL A 52 8.89 0.24 -17.29
CA VAL A 52 8.16 1.32 -16.59
C VAL A 52 6.87 0.80 -15.98
N PHE A 53 6.17 -0.09 -16.69
CA PHE A 53 4.91 -0.66 -16.22
C PHE A 53 5.09 -1.83 -15.25
N MET A 54 6.31 -2.21 -14.88
CA MET A 54 6.52 -3.30 -13.93
C MET A 54 5.94 -2.94 -12.56
N ARG A 55 4.76 -3.49 -12.25
CA ARG A 55 4.01 -3.26 -11.02
C ARG A 55 4.50 -4.14 -9.87
N TRP A 56 4.11 -3.75 -8.65
CA TRP A 56 4.27 -4.59 -7.47
C TRP A 56 3.34 -5.82 -7.50
N SER A 57 2.11 -5.66 -8.01
CA SER A 57 1.23 -6.78 -8.34
C SER A 57 0.94 -6.85 -9.83
N ALA A 58 1.23 -8.00 -10.42
CA ALA A 58 0.85 -8.36 -11.79
C ALA A 58 -0.55 -9.02 -11.88
N ALA A 59 -1.17 -9.38 -10.74
CA ALA A 59 -2.53 -9.89 -10.72
C ALA A 59 -3.52 -8.79 -11.13
N VAL A 60 -4.54 -9.17 -11.91
CA VAL A 60 -5.62 -8.28 -12.36
C VAL A 60 -5.09 -6.93 -12.87
N ARG A 61 -4.11 -7.01 -13.77
CA ARG A 61 -3.36 -5.87 -14.31
C ARG A 61 -4.27 -4.94 -15.14
N PRO A 62 -4.24 -3.61 -14.91
CA PRO A 62 -4.87 -2.65 -15.83
C PRO A 62 -4.17 -2.70 -17.20
N GLU A 63 -4.87 -2.30 -18.26
CA GLU A 63 -4.32 -2.29 -19.62
C GLU A 63 -4.25 -0.86 -20.14
N PHE A 64 -3.03 -0.42 -20.44
CA PHE A 64 -2.73 0.90 -20.96
C PHE A 64 -2.16 0.81 -22.37
N ASP A 65 -2.58 1.71 -23.25
CA ASP A 65 -1.95 1.89 -24.55
C ASP A 65 -0.64 2.69 -24.43
N VAL A 66 -0.58 3.56 -23.42
CA VAL A 66 0.58 4.41 -23.11
C VAL A 66 0.67 4.67 -21.62
N ILE A 67 1.90 4.80 -21.12
CA ILE A 67 2.19 5.40 -19.82
C ILE A 67 2.86 6.74 -20.02
N VAL A 68 2.33 7.76 -19.36
CA VAL A 68 2.87 9.12 -19.30
C VAL A 68 3.55 9.32 -17.95
N THR A 69 4.87 9.45 -17.94
CA THR A 69 5.58 9.95 -16.74
C THR A 69 5.43 11.47 -16.70
N VAL A 70 4.60 11.95 -15.79
CA VAL A 70 4.34 13.38 -15.62
C VAL A 70 5.45 14.05 -14.79
N LYS A 71 5.74 15.32 -15.09
CA LYS A 71 6.73 16.13 -14.35
C LYS A 71 6.10 17.37 -13.71
N THR A 72 4.95 17.80 -14.20
CA THR A 72 4.25 19.00 -13.76
C THR A 72 2.74 18.74 -13.56
N GLU A 73 2.07 19.61 -12.80
CA GLU A 73 0.60 19.59 -12.70
C GLU A 73 -0.06 19.74 -14.09
N SER A 74 0.50 20.57 -14.96
CA SER A 74 -0.02 20.75 -16.32
C SER A 74 0.01 19.45 -17.13
N ASP A 75 1.00 18.58 -16.95
CA ASP A 75 1.05 17.29 -17.64
C ASP A 75 -0.13 16.39 -17.23
N VAL A 76 -0.47 16.39 -15.93
CA VAL A 76 -1.63 15.67 -15.39
C VAL A 76 -2.91 16.23 -15.99
N GLN A 77 -3.10 17.56 -15.94
CA GLN A 77 -4.29 18.23 -16.47
C GLN A 77 -4.48 17.93 -17.96
N LYS A 78 -3.41 18.07 -18.76
CA LYS A 78 -3.44 17.85 -20.21
C LYS A 78 -3.68 16.39 -20.57
N THR A 79 -3.11 15.46 -19.81
CA THR A 79 -3.34 14.04 -20.02
C THR A 79 -4.79 13.65 -19.71
N ILE A 80 -5.39 14.16 -18.64
CA ILE A 80 -6.82 13.95 -18.32
C ILE A 80 -7.72 14.55 -19.41
N GLN A 81 -7.46 15.80 -19.81
CA GLN A 81 -8.23 16.48 -20.86
C GLN A 81 -8.19 15.68 -22.17
N TYR A 82 -6.99 15.28 -22.60
CA TYR A 82 -6.79 14.45 -23.77
C TYR A 82 -7.53 13.10 -23.65
N ALA A 83 -7.39 12.41 -22.52
CA ALA A 83 -8.06 11.12 -22.29
C ALA A 83 -9.58 11.25 -22.43
N ASN A 84 -10.16 12.32 -21.87
CA ASN A 84 -11.59 12.59 -21.98
C ASN A 84 -12.03 12.90 -23.42
N GLU A 85 -11.27 13.72 -24.15
CA GLU A 85 -11.53 14.03 -25.57
C GLU A 85 -11.47 12.79 -26.46
N GLN A 86 -10.56 11.86 -26.16
CA GLN A 86 -10.40 10.60 -26.89
C GLN A 86 -11.28 9.46 -26.36
N GLY A 87 -12.07 9.70 -25.30
CA GLY A 87 -12.89 8.67 -24.67
C GLY A 87 -12.09 7.51 -24.04
N LYS A 88 -10.83 7.75 -23.66
CA LYS A 88 -9.94 6.77 -23.03
C LYS A 88 -10.06 6.82 -21.50
N PRO A 89 -10.13 5.66 -20.81
CA PRO A 89 -9.99 5.64 -19.36
C PRO A 89 -8.55 6.01 -18.98
N PHE A 90 -8.36 6.57 -17.79
CA PHE A 90 -7.05 6.91 -17.26
C PHE A 90 -6.92 6.47 -15.80
N LEU A 91 -5.69 6.23 -15.36
CA LEU A 91 -5.39 5.84 -13.99
C LEU A 91 -4.07 6.43 -13.53
N ALA A 92 -4.07 7.08 -12.35
CA ALA A 92 -2.84 7.51 -11.70
C ALA A 92 -2.07 6.31 -11.13
N ILE A 93 -0.75 6.33 -11.31
CA ILE A 93 0.17 5.32 -10.81
C ILE A 93 1.24 6.05 -10.00
N SER A 94 1.37 5.70 -8.72
CA SER A 94 2.50 6.11 -7.88
C SER A 94 3.40 4.88 -7.65
N GLY A 95 3.38 4.26 -6.47
CA GLY A 95 4.16 3.04 -6.19
C GLY A 95 3.63 1.74 -6.82
N GLY A 96 2.50 1.76 -7.53
CA GLY A 96 1.98 0.59 -8.25
C GLY A 96 1.50 -0.59 -7.39
N HIS A 97 1.16 -0.35 -6.11
CA HIS A 97 0.81 -1.39 -5.11
C HIS A 97 -0.67 -1.79 -5.08
N GLY A 98 -1.57 -1.15 -5.82
CA GLY A 98 -3.00 -1.49 -5.79
C GLY A 98 -3.27 -2.94 -6.22
N THR A 99 -4.10 -3.66 -5.47
CA THR A 99 -4.42 -5.08 -5.70
C THR A 99 -5.89 -5.32 -6.06
N SER A 100 -6.71 -4.27 -6.03
CA SER A 100 -8.14 -4.38 -6.27
C SER A 100 -8.44 -4.96 -7.66
N VAL A 101 -9.36 -5.92 -7.73
CA VAL A 101 -9.81 -6.53 -8.99
C VAL A 101 -10.45 -5.52 -9.95
N ASN A 102 -10.91 -4.38 -9.41
CA ASN A 102 -11.46 -3.29 -10.21
C ASN A 102 -10.43 -2.64 -11.15
N LEU A 103 -9.13 -2.76 -10.85
CA LEU A 103 -8.06 -2.24 -11.71
C LEU A 103 -8.07 -2.90 -13.10
N GLY A 104 -8.46 -4.17 -13.19
CA GLY A 104 -8.60 -4.90 -14.44
C GLY A 104 -9.73 -4.41 -15.34
N LYS A 105 -10.54 -3.43 -14.90
CA LYS A 105 -11.56 -2.76 -15.71
C LYS A 105 -10.98 -1.63 -16.56
N VAL A 106 -9.76 -1.17 -16.29
CA VAL A 106 -9.06 -0.24 -17.17
C VAL A 106 -8.60 -0.99 -18.41
N ARG A 107 -9.12 -0.61 -19.57
CA ARG A 107 -8.79 -1.20 -20.88
C ARG A 107 -8.45 -0.10 -21.88
N ASN A 108 -7.38 -0.31 -22.66
CA ASN A 108 -6.92 0.62 -23.69
C ASN A 108 -6.78 2.06 -23.15
N GLY A 109 -6.29 2.17 -21.90
CA GLY A 109 -6.28 3.41 -21.14
C GLY A 109 -4.96 4.17 -21.21
N ILE A 110 -4.88 5.25 -20.45
CA ILE A 110 -3.64 6.02 -20.24
C ILE A 110 -3.21 5.87 -18.78
N GLY A 111 -2.01 5.34 -18.57
CA GLY A 111 -1.37 5.31 -17.25
C GLY A 111 -0.68 6.64 -16.97
N ILE A 112 -0.99 7.29 -15.86
CA ILE A 112 -0.39 8.57 -15.45
C ILE A 112 0.59 8.29 -14.32
N LEU A 113 1.87 8.11 -14.66
CA LEU A 113 2.93 7.77 -13.71
C LEU A 113 3.44 9.04 -13.01
N MET A 114 3.13 9.14 -11.72
CA MET A 114 3.36 10.34 -10.90
C MET A 114 4.79 10.48 -10.40
N THR A 115 5.65 9.46 -10.55
CA THR A 115 6.97 9.39 -9.90
C THR A 115 7.94 10.51 -10.27
N GLY A 116 7.67 11.28 -11.33
CA GLY A 116 8.39 12.51 -11.67
C GLY A 116 8.06 13.71 -10.79
N MET A 117 7.03 13.64 -9.95
CA MET A 117 6.60 14.67 -9.00
C MET A 117 6.84 14.19 -7.56
N ASN A 118 8.10 14.05 -7.14
CA ASN A 118 8.50 13.40 -5.88
C ASN A 118 9.35 14.32 -4.97
N HIS A 119 9.09 15.63 -5.00
CA HIS A 119 9.80 16.58 -4.14
C HIS A 119 9.28 16.57 -2.69
N VAL A 120 10.09 17.08 -1.78
CA VAL A 120 9.71 17.37 -0.39
C VAL A 120 10.26 18.74 -0.02
N GLN A 121 9.41 19.64 0.48
CA GLN A 121 9.79 20.95 0.96
C GLN A 121 9.24 21.16 2.37
N ILE A 122 10.12 21.37 3.34
CA ILE A 122 9.74 21.74 4.71
C ILE A 122 9.31 23.21 4.74
N VAL A 123 8.14 23.48 5.34
CA VAL A 123 7.50 24.80 5.41
C VAL A 123 6.96 25.06 6.82
N ASP A 124 6.35 26.23 7.03
CA ASP A 124 5.74 26.66 8.29
C ASP A 124 6.68 26.48 9.49
N ASP A 125 7.90 27.00 9.37
CA ASP A 125 8.95 26.91 10.39
C ASP A 125 9.23 25.47 10.87
N GLY A 126 9.05 24.50 9.98
CA GLY A 126 9.32 23.09 10.25
C GLY A 126 8.16 22.32 10.84
N GLN A 127 6.94 22.86 10.83
CA GLN A 127 5.73 22.18 11.31
C GLN A 127 4.97 21.44 10.20
N ALA A 128 5.28 21.72 8.93
CA ALA A 128 4.67 21.05 7.80
C ALA A 128 5.67 20.76 6.67
N ALA A 129 5.30 19.84 5.79
CA ALA A 129 5.99 19.59 4.53
C ALA A 129 5.01 19.61 3.35
N VAL A 130 5.42 20.22 2.24
CA VAL A 130 4.78 20.06 0.93
C VAL A 130 5.48 18.90 0.23
N VAL A 131 4.70 17.89 -0.17
CA VAL A 131 5.21 16.65 -0.77
C VAL A 131 4.55 16.41 -2.11
N GLY A 132 5.34 16.07 -3.12
CA GLY A 132 4.84 15.76 -4.46
C GLY A 132 4.05 14.45 -4.51
N GLY A 133 3.04 14.38 -5.37
CA GLY A 133 2.12 13.23 -5.45
C GLY A 133 2.74 11.89 -5.88
N GLY A 134 3.96 11.92 -6.42
CA GLY A 134 4.74 10.76 -6.81
C GLY A 134 5.71 10.25 -5.75
N ILE A 135 5.78 10.88 -4.57
CA ILE A 135 6.72 10.49 -3.52
C ILE A 135 6.41 9.08 -3.01
N SER A 136 7.45 8.28 -2.82
CA SER A 136 7.33 6.99 -2.14
C SER A 136 7.60 7.12 -0.64
N THR A 137 7.06 6.21 0.14
CA THR A 137 7.14 6.22 1.61
C THR A 137 8.59 6.27 2.12
N GLY A 138 9.48 5.48 1.53
CA GLY A 138 10.88 5.44 1.92
C GLY A 138 11.60 6.76 1.65
N GLN A 139 11.39 7.35 0.46
CA GLN A 139 11.92 8.68 0.13
C GLN A 139 11.45 9.74 1.12
N LEU A 140 10.14 9.80 1.41
CA LEU A 140 9.60 10.77 2.35
C LEU A 140 10.20 10.57 3.75
N THR A 141 10.19 9.34 4.24
CA THR A 141 10.69 9.00 5.59
C THR A 141 12.15 9.40 5.72
N HIS A 142 13.00 9.02 4.75
CA HIS A 142 14.43 9.34 4.78
C HIS A 142 14.70 10.85 4.69
N ILE A 143 14.06 11.57 3.77
CA ILE A 143 14.27 13.02 3.61
C ILE A 143 13.85 13.77 4.88
N LEU A 144 12.69 13.45 5.45
CA LEU A 144 12.26 14.08 6.71
C LEU A 144 13.23 13.74 7.83
N TRP A 145 13.64 12.47 7.92
CA TRP A 145 14.55 12.00 8.96
C TRP A 145 15.88 12.76 8.94
N GLU A 146 16.52 12.88 7.78
CA GLU A 146 17.78 13.63 7.59
C GLU A 146 17.65 15.11 7.97
N ASN A 147 16.43 15.67 7.90
CA ASN A 147 16.14 17.06 8.29
C ASN A 147 15.66 17.20 9.74
N GLY A 148 15.83 16.18 10.58
CA GLY A 148 15.41 16.24 11.99
C GLY A 148 13.90 16.11 12.19
N LYS A 149 13.18 15.60 11.18
CA LYS A 149 11.71 15.53 11.15
C LYS A 149 11.20 14.10 10.97
N GLN A 150 9.93 13.90 11.27
CA GLN A 150 9.21 12.64 11.07
C GLN A 150 7.72 12.91 10.84
N THR A 151 7.00 11.92 10.32
CA THR A 151 5.54 11.93 10.21
C THR A 151 5.02 10.50 10.19
N VAL A 152 3.70 10.32 10.25
CA VAL A 152 3.07 9.00 10.17
C VAL A 152 3.23 8.45 8.75
N THR A 153 3.96 7.35 8.61
CA THR A 153 4.22 6.71 7.32
C THR A 153 3.85 5.22 7.34
N PRO A 154 3.41 4.66 6.19
CA PRO A 154 3.16 3.22 6.05
C PRO A 154 4.42 2.35 6.21
N GLY A 155 4.23 1.06 6.50
CA GLY A 155 5.30 0.10 6.79
C GLY A 155 6.10 -0.45 5.59
N CYS A 156 6.18 0.25 4.45
CA CYS A 156 6.89 -0.25 3.26
C CYS A 156 7.41 0.88 2.36
N ASP A 157 8.72 0.87 2.07
CA ASP A 157 9.43 1.99 1.43
C ASP A 157 8.98 2.25 -0.01
N CYS A 158 8.74 1.20 -0.78
CA CYS A 158 8.42 1.30 -2.20
C CYS A 158 6.95 1.61 -2.49
N VAL A 159 6.11 1.72 -1.45
CA VAL A 159 4.71 2.17 -1.58
C VAL A 159 4.69 3.65 -1.95
N GLY A 160 3.79 4.05 -2.84
CA GLY A 160 3.54 5.46 -3.13
C GLY A 160 2.75 6.08 -1.98
N PHE A 161 3.29 7.10 -1.32
CA PHE A 161 2.80 7.59 -0.03
C PHE A 161 1.36 8.12 -0.07
N VAL A 162 0.95 8.71 -1.20
CA VAL A 162 -0.35 9.36 -1.37
C VAL A 162 -1.52 8.39 -1.15
N SER A 163 -1.52 7.21 -1.78
CA SER A 163 -2.67 6.29 -1.74
C SER A 163 -2.98 5.78 -0.32
N PRO A 164 -2.00 5.30 0.47
CA PRO A 164 -2.19 5.05 1.90
C PRO A 164 -2.79 6.24 2.65
N LEU A 165 -2.20 7.43 2.49
CA LEU A 165 -2.64 8.62 3.21
C LEU A 165 -4.11 8.99 2.94
N ILE A 166 -4.54 8.96 1.67
CA ILE A 166 -5.91 9.33 1.30
C ILE A 166 -6.95 8.23 1.57
N GLY A 167 -6.51 7.01 1.87
CA GLY A 167 -7.39 5.92 2.30
C GLY A 167 -7.44 5.72 3.82
N GLY A 168 -6.64 6.46 4.61
CA GLY A 168 -6.51 6.31 6.06
C GLY A 168 -5.03 6.31 6.43
N GLY A 169 -4.32 5.23 6.11
CA GLY A 169 -2.87 5.13 6.23
C GLY A 169 -2.43 4.75 7.63
N HIS A 170 -2.45 3.44 7.91
CA HIS A 170 -1.84 2.88 9.11
C HIS A 170 -0.31 2.96 9.06
N GLY A 171 0.31 3.15 10.22
CA GLY A 171 1.76 3.35 10.30
C GLY A 171 2.31 3.41 11.71
N TRP A 172 3.63 3.38 11.81
CA TRP A 172 4.37 3.20 13.08
C TRP A 172 4.08 4.26 14.14
N LEU A 173 3.86 5.51 13.72
CA LEU A 173 3.64 6.63 14.64
C LEU A 173 2.16 6.94 14.88
N GLN A 174 1.24 6.10 14.41
CA GLN A 174 -0.19 6.43 14.49
C GLN A 174 -0.73 6.50 15.92
N GLY A 175 -0.13 5.74 16.85
CA GLY A 175 -0.46 5.79 18.27
C GLY A 175 -0.23 7.17 18.88
N GLN A 176 0.68 7.97 18.33
CA GLN A 176 0.99 9.31 18.82
C GLN A 176 0.22 10.39 18.07
N TYR A 177 0.17 10.30 16.75
CA TYR A 177 -0.29 11.40 15.90
C TYR A 177 -1.60 11.15 15.15
N GLY A 178 -2.19 9.95 15.27
CA GLY A 178 -3.33 9.52 14.46
C GLY A 178 -2.90 8.90 13.13
N LEU A 179 -3.84 8.61 12.24
CA LEU A 179 -3.55 8.00 10.94
C LEU A 179 -2.76 8.95 10.04
N ALA A 180 -2.19 8.45 8.94
CA ALA A 180 -1.52 9.32 7.95
C ALA A 180 -2.48 10.38 7.39
N THR A 181 -3.76 10.04 7.24
CA THR A 181 -4.81 10.97 6.81
C THR A 181 -5.05 12.13 7.79
N ASP A 182 -4.79 11.92 9.08
CA ASP A 182 -4.92 12.96 10.12
C ASP A 182 -3.76 13.98 10.06
N GLN A 183 -2.71 13.65 9.30
CA GLN A 183 -1.58 14.53 9.03
C GLN A 183 -1.86 15.48 7.87
N LEU A 184 -2.86 15.23 7.05
CA LEU A 184 -3.15 16.08 5.89
C LEU A 184 -3.67 17.45 6.33
N ILE A 185 -3.06 18.52 5.81
CA ILE A 185 -3.45 19.92 6.01
C ILE A 185 -4.20 20.43 4.78
N SER A 186 -3.66 20.14 3.59
CA SER A 186 -4.30 20.48 2.32
C SER A 186 -3.80 19.57 1.20
N ALA A 187 -4.57 19.45 0.13
CA ALA A 187 -4.16 18.72 -1.07
C ALA A 187 -4.40 19.57 -2.32
N ARG A 188 -3.38 19.63 -3.19
CA ARG A 188 -3.50 20.09 -4.56
C ARG A 188 -3.85 18.89 -5.43
N MET A 189 -4.97 18.95 -6.13
CA MET A 189 -5.49 17.82 -6.90
C MET A 189 -6.12 18.25 -8.22
N VAL A 190 -6.04 17.37 -9.22
CA VAL A 190 -6.66 17.52 -10.53
C VAL A 190 -7.92 16.65 -10.60
N LEU A 191 -9.06 17.28 -10.85
CA LEU A 191 -10.38 16.66 -10.98
C LEU A 191 -10.55 15.95 -12.32
N ALA A 192 -11.66 15.24 -12.46
CA ALA A 192 -11.98 14.40 -13.61
C ALA A 192 -12.03 15.17 -14.94
N ASN A 193 -12.34 16.46 -14.89
CA ASN A 193 -12.38 17.36 -16.05
C ASN A 193 -11.02 18.04 -16.35
N GLY A 194 -9.97 17.74 -15.58
CA GLY A 194 -8.64 18.37 -15.70
C GLY A 194 -8.49 19.71 -14.96
N THR A 195 -9.50 20.17 -14.23
CA THR A 195 -9.39 21.37 -13.37
C THR A 195 -8.56 21.03 -12.14
N ALA A 196 -7.61 21.89 -11.79
CA ALA A 196 -6.79 21.73 -10.60
C ALA A 196 -7.26 22.64 -9.45
N ILE A 197 -7.54 22.06 -8.30
CA ILE A 197 -8.06 22.73 -7.10
C ILE A 197 -7.17 22.46 -5.88
N THR A 198 -7.28 23.31 -4.87
CA THR A 198 -6.65 23.09 -3.56
C THR A 198 -7.75 22.90 -2.52
N VAL A 199 -7.75 21.73 -1.88
CA VAL A 199 -8.73 21.36 -0.86
C VAL A 199 -8.10 21.39 0.53
N SER A 200 -8.80 21.94 1.50
CA SER A 200 -8.39 22.10 2.91
C SER A 200 -9.63 22.30 3.79
N GLU A 201 -9.45 22.50 5.09
CA GLU A 201 -10.55 22.89 6.00
C GLU A 201 -11.17 24.25 5.64
N GLU A 202 -10.43 25.12 4.95
CA GLU A 202 -10.88 26.47 4.58
C GLU A 202 -11.38 26.56 3.13
N SER A 203 -11.06 25.58 2.29
CA SER A 203 -11.34 25.57 0.85
C SER A 203 -11.84 24.19 0.43
N TYR A 204 -13.09 24.10 -0.04
CA TYR A 204 -13.78 22.82 -0.31
C TYR A 204 -13.76 21.85 0.90
N PRO A 205 -14.22 22.27 2.09
CA PRO A 205 -14.12 21.47 3.31
C PRO A 205 -14.83 20.12 3.23
N ASP A 206 -15.94 20.02 2.49
CA ASP A 206 -16.66 18.76 2.31
C ASP A 206 -15.86 17.75 1.48
N LEU A 207 -15.21 18.20 0.39
CA LEU A 207 -14.31 17.36 -0.38
C LEU A 207 -13.04 17.02 0.43
N PHE A 208 -12.52 17.97 1.21
CA PHE A 208 -11.38 17.73 2.11
C PHE A 208 -11.68 16.65 3.16
N TRP A 209 -12.91 16.61 3.68
CA TRP A 209 -13.39 15.50 4.49
C TRP A 209 -13.42 14.18 3.69
N GLY A 210 -13.97 14.19 2.47
CA GLY A 210 -14.10 13.01 1.61
C GLY A 210 -12.77 12.38 1.22
N ILE A 211 -11.75 13.19 0.88
CA ILE A 211 -10.45 12.66 0.47
C ILE A 211 -9.66 12.02 1.61
N ARG A 212 -10.04 12.27 2.87
CA ARG A 212 -9.43 11.66 4.05
C ARG A 212 -10.12 10.34 4.40
N GLY A 213 -9.91 9.31 3.58
CA GLY A 213 -10.50 7.97 3.73
C GLY A 213 -11.06 7.41 2.42
N ALA A 214 -11.55 8.27 1.52
CA ALA A 214 -12.12 7.87 0.24
C ALA A 214 -11.44 8.53 -0.97
N GLY A 215 -10.23 9.07 -0.80
CA GLY A 215 -9.61 9.97 -1.79
C GLY A 215 -9.32 9.38 -3.17
N HIS A 216 -9.33 8.06 -3.32
CA HIS A 216 -9.20 7.38 -4.61
C HIS A 216 -10.30 7.77 -5.63
N ASN A 217 -11.41 8.34 -5.16
CA ASN A 217 -12.63 8.57 -5.96
C ASN A 217 -12.75 9.96 -6.58
N PHE A 218 -11.86 10.91 -6.28
CA PHE A 218 -12.14 12.33 -6.52
C PHE A 218 -11.09 13.08 -7.36
N GLY A 219 -9.89 12.54 -7.54
CA GLY A 219 -8.85 13.24 -8.29
C GLY A 219 -7.47 12.59 -8.28
N ILE A 220 -6.56 13.23 -9.02
CA ILE A 220 -5.12 12.93 -8.99
C ILE A 220 -4.41 14.00 -8.16
N TYR A 221 -3.72 13.60 -7.12
CA TYR A 221 -3.03 14.49 -6.19
C TYR A 221 -1.66 14.87 -6.73
N THR A 222 -1.43 16.15 -6.98
CA THR A 222 -0.15 16.67 -7.48
C THR A 222 0.77 17.06 -6.34
N GLU A 223 0.22 17.61 -5.24
CA GLU A 223 0.95 17.96 -4.02
C GLU A 223 0.07 17.75 -2.78
N LEU A 224 0.68 17.39 -1.67
CA LEU A 224 0.04 17.32 -0.36
C LEU A 224 0.82 18.20 0.62
N LYS A 225 0.13 19.00 1.43
CA LYS A 225 0.73 19.65 2.61
C LYS A 225 0.38 18.80 3.83
N ILE A 226 1.39 18.28 4.52
CA ILE A 226 1.23 17.37 5.66
C ILE A 226 1.91 17.93 6.90
N LYS A 227 1.39 17.58 8.08
CA LYS A 227 2.03 17.81 9.38
C LYS A 227 3.30 16.97 9.47
N ILE A 228 4.34 17.56 10.05
CA ILE A 228 5.58 16.87 10.40
C ILE A 228 5.96 17.26 11.83
N TYR A 229 6.70 16.39 12.49
CA TYR A 229 7.04 16.50 13.90
C TYR A 229 8.54 16.49 14.08
N ASP A 230 9.02 17.17 15.12
CA ASP A 230 10.42 17.08 15.50
C ASP A 230 10.78 15.65 15.93
N ARG A 231 11.98 15.24 15.53
CA ARG A 231 12.64 14.07 16.10
C ARG A 231 13.05 14.35 17.55
N SER A 232 13.07 13.32 18.39
CA SER A 232 13.60 13.41 19.74
C SER A 232 14.68 12.35 19.91
N PRO A 233 15.88 12.70 20.40
CA PRO A 233 16.95 11.72 20.64
C PRO A 233 16.53 10.55 21.54
N THR A 234 15.52 10.74 22.41
CA THR A 234 15.01 9.69 23.30
C THR A 234 14.07 8.70 22.60
N THR A 235 13.59 9.02 21.41
CA THR A 235 12.62 8.22 20.63
C THR A 235 13.08 8.00 19.18
N ASP A 236 14.36 8.26 18.91
CA ASP A 236 14.94 8.11 17.57
C ASP A 236 15.19 6.65 17.21
N LEU A 237 15.33 5.79 18.22
CA LEU A 237 15.57 4.36 18.07
C LEU A 237 14.27 3.57 18.08
N TRP A 238 14.28 2.49 17.30
CA TRP A 238 13.24 1.50 17.18
C TRP A 238 13.86 0.12 17.37
N THR A 239 13.60 -0.48 18.53
CA THR A 239 14.03 -1.84 18.84
C THR A 239 12.92 -2.82 18.51
N VAL A 240 13.25 -3.80 17.69
CA VAL A 240 12.32 -4.82 17.23
C VAL A 240 12.80 -6.18 17.69
N MET A 241 11.96 -6.87 18.47
CA MET A 241 12.16 -8.27 18.82
C MET A 241 11.28 -9.12 17.90
N THR A 242 11.91 -9.98 17.11
CA THR A 242 11.22 -11.01 16.31
C THR A 242 11.33 -12.34 17.02
N LEU A 243 10.18 -12.91 17.39
CA LEU A 243 10.08 -14.23 18.01
C LEU A 243 9.42 -15.18 17.02
N THR A 244 10.13 -16.24 16.62
CA THR A 244 9.63 -17.24 15.68
C THR A 244 9.11 -18.45 16.45
N TYR A 245 7.89 -18.89 16.14
CA TYR A 245 7.25 -20.05 16.76
C TYR A 245 6.71 -21.01 15.70
N THR A 246 6.68 -22.29 16.07
CA THR A 246 5.86 -23.29 15.38
C THR A 246 4.39 -23.10 15.75
N GLN A 247 3.50 -23.69 14.96
CA GLN A 247 2.06 -23.46 15.04
C GLN A 247 1.44 -23.81 16.41
N GLU A 248 2.05 -24.65 17.24
CA GLU A 248 1.53 -25.09 18.54
C GLU A 248 1.44 -23.98 19.58
N LYS A 249 2.13 -22.85 19.36
CA LYS A 249 2.16 -21.70 20.28
C LYS A 249 1.23 -20.56 19.86
N LEU A 250 0.45 -20.74 18.80
CA LEU A 250 -0.35 -19.68 18.21
C LEU A 250 -1.31 -19.05 19.24
N GLU A 251 -2.13 -19.87 19.90
CA GLU A 251 -3.15 -19.38 20.83
C GLU A 251 -2.51 -18.69 22.05
N ASP A 252 -1.46 -19.27 22.62
CA ASP A 252 -0.75 -18.71 23.77
C ASP A 252 -0.14 -17.34 23.45
N VAL A 253 0.50 -17.20 22.28
CA VAL A 253 1.15 -15.94 21.86
C VAL A 253 0.11 -14.85 21.58
N PHE A 254 -0.94 -15.15 20.81
CA PHE A 254 -1.94 -14.14 20.47
C PHE A 254 -2.90 -13.84 21.63
N ALA A 255 -3.00 -14.71 22.64
CA ALA A 255 -3.64 -14.37 23.92
C ALA A 255 -2.89 -13.24 24.64
N ILE A 256 -1.55 -13.30 24.71
CA ILE A 256 -0.73 -12.20 25.25
C ILE A 256 -0.93 -10.92 24.41
N GLY A 257 -0.97 -11.06 23.08
CA GLY A 257 -1.26 -9.93 22.19
C GLY A 257 -2.61 -9.26 22.49
N ASN A 258 -3.65 -10.04 22.83
CA ASN A 258 -4.95 -9.52 23.23
C ASN A 258 -4.90 -8.75 24.55
N GLU A 259 -4.13 -9.21 25.54
CA GLU A 259 -3.94 -8.46 26.80
C GLU A 259 -3.42 -7.04 26.55
N TRP A 260 -2.54 -6.87 25.55
CA TRP A 260 -2.02 -5.55 25.17
C TRP A 260 -3.07 -4.69 24.47
N LEU A 261 -3.89 -5.27 23.58
CA LEU A 261 -4.98 -4.56 22.91
C LEU A 261 -6.07 -4.11 23.89
N GLU A 262 -6.32 -4.91 24.93
CA GLU A 262 -7.35 -4.70 25.93
C GLU A 262 -6.89 -3.85 27.11
N SER A 263 -5.60 -3.48 27.16
CA SER A 263 -5.06 -2.58 28.17
C SER A 263 -5.86 -1.28 28.23
N SER A 264 -6.21 -0.85 29.44
CA SER A 264 -6.85 0.45 29.67
C SER A 264 -5.90 1.63 29.48
N ASP A 265 -4.59 1.37 29.45
CA ASP A 265 -3.53 2.36 29.26
C ASP A 265 -2.47 1.80 28.29
N PRO A 266 -2.79 1.69 26.98
CA PRO A 266 -1.85 1.15 26.00
C PRO A 266 -0.71 2.15 25.77
N ASP A 267 0.54 1.67 25.83
CA ASP A 267 1.71 2.50 25.55
C ASP A 267 1.81 2.80 24.06
N VAL A 268 1.87 4.10 23.73
CA VAL A 268 1.94 4.59 22.34
C VAL A 268 3.19 4.17 21.58
N ARG A 269 4.22 3.67 22.28
CA ARG A 269 5.48 3.20 21.69
C ARG A 269 5.44 1.71 21.30
N LEU A 270 4.45 0.98 21.79
CA LEU A 270 4.28 -0.45 21.50
C LEU A 270 3.46 -0.63 20.22
N THR A 271 3.96 -1.45 19.32
CA THR A 271 3.19 -2.00 18.21
C THR A 271 3.44 -3.50 18.14
N GLN A 272 2.38 -4.28 18.06
CA GLN A 272 2.47 -5.71 17.82
C GLN A 272 2.27 -5.99 16.33
N TYR A 273 3.08 -6.89 15.80
CA TYR A 273 2.97 -7.31 14.41
C TYR A 273 3.18 -8.83 14.34
N GLY A 274 2.71 -9.46 13.28
CA GLY A 274 2.89 -10.88 13.07
C GLY A 274 2.86 -11.24 11.59
N LEU A 275 3.50 -12.37 11.28
CA LEU A 275 3.51 -12.94 9.94
C LEU A 275 3.32 -14.44 10.04
N PHE A 276 2.28 -14.97 9.38
CA PHE A 276 2.27 -16.38 9.00
C PHE A 276 3.07 -16.55 7.72
N TYR A 277 3.97 -17.53 7.68
CA TYR A 277 4.83 -17.78 6.52
C TYR A 277 5.34 -19.22 6.50
N PHE A 278 5.92 -19.64 5.37
CA PHE A 278 6.55 -20.96 5.25
C PHE A 278 8.05 -20.89 5.56
N ASN A 279 8.51 -21.77 6.45
CA ASN A 279 9.92 -21.95 6.75
C ASN A 279 10.29 -23.45 6.83
N PRO A 280 10.66 -24.08 5.70
CA PRO A 280 10.92 -25.51 5.65
C PRO A 280 12.13 -25.96 6.50
N SER A 281 12.98 -25.04 6.92
CA SER A 281 14.09 -25.33 7.83
C SER A 281 13.65 -25.50 9.29
N LEU A 282 12.50 -24.94 9.68
CA LEU A 282 11.91 -25.10 11.01
C LEU A 282 10.82 -26.18 11.02
N ASP A 283 9.91 -26.12 10.05
CA ASP A 283 8.89 -27.14 9.82
C ASP A 283 8.71 -27.34 8.31
N ALA A 284 9.04 -28.54 7.84
CA ALA A 284 9.00 -28.88 6.41
C ALA A 284 7.58 -28.94 5.83
N ASN A 285 6.56 -29.14 6.67
CA ASN A 285 5.20 -29.44 6.24
C ASN A 285 4.21 -28.33 6.57
N ASN A 286 4.41 -27.62 7.70
CA ASN A 286 3.47 -26.65 8.21
C ASN A 286 4.03 -25.22 8.15
N PRO A 287 3.16 -24.20 8.05
CA PRO A 287 3.57 -22.83 8.26
C PRO A 287 4.02 -22.60 9.70
N VAL A 288 4.93 -21.64 9.85
CA VAL A 288 5.35 -21.10 11.15
C VAL A 288 4.86 -19.66 11.24
N PHE A 289 5.05 -19.01 12.39
CA PHE A 289 4.77 -17.60 12.51
C PHE A 289 5.85 -16.83 13.24
N ASN A 290 6.01 -15.58 12.85
CA ASN A 290 6.73 -14.59 13.63
C ASN A 290 5.73 -13.74 14.40
N PHE A 291 6.05 -13.45 15.65
CA PHE A 291 5.44 -12.37 16.41
C PHE A 291 6.52 -11.31 16.66
N TYR A 292 6.18 -10.06 16.41
CA TYR A 292 7.09 -8.93 16.52
C TYR A 292 6.61 -7.97 17.60
N ILE A 293 7.56 -7.55 18.44
CA ILE A 293 7.40 -6.40 19.31
C ILE A 293 8.15 -5.25 18.65
N TYR A 294 7.43 -4.26 18.13
CA TYR A 294 8.00 -2.99 17.73
C TYR A 294 7.92 -2.04 18.91
N TRP A 295 9.08 -1.52 19.32
CA TRP A 295 9.17 -0.56 20.40
C TRP A 295 9.93 0.68 19.96
N GLN A 296 9.29 1.85 20.08
CA GLN A 296 9.98 3.12 19.91
C GLN A 296 10.82 3.45 21.15
N GLY A 297 12.04 2.93 21.17
CA GLY A 297 13.05 3.14 22.18
C GLY A 297 14.24 2.22 21.94
N SER A 298 15.28 2.36 22.75
CA SER A 298 16.50 1.53 22.65
C SER A 298 16.35 0.12 23.21
N ASP A 299 15.38 -0.09 24.10
CA ASP A 299 15.22 -1.32 24.87
C ASP A 299 13.74 -1.61 25.09
N ILE A 300 13.33 -2.84 24.78
CA ILE A 300 11.96 -3.32 24.97
C ILE A 300 11.74 -3.64 26.46
N PRO A 301 10.72 -3.07 27.12
CA PRO A 301 10.39 -3.41 28.50
C PRO A 301 10.16 -4.91 28.69
N SER A 302 10.66 -5.45 29.80
CA SER A 302 10.59 -6.89 30.10
C SER A 302 9.16 -7.40 30.25
N GLU A 303 8.23 -6.53 30.67
CA GLU A 303 6.79 -6.86 30.75
C GLU A 303 6.18 -7.26 29.38
N TYR A 304 6.72 -6.75 28.28
CA TYR A 304 6.29 -7.14 26.93
C TYR A 304 7.10 -8.32 26.38
N SER A 305 8.40 -8.42 26.71
CA SER A 305 9.28 -9.43 26.10
C SER A 305 9.38 -10.75 26.88
N ASP A 306 9.33 -10.73 28.22
CA ASP A 306 9.48 -11.93 29.05
C ASP A 306 8.35 -12.95 28.87
N PRO A 307 7.05 -12.55 28.83
CA PRO A 307 5.96 -13.51 28.66
C PRO A 307 6.06 -14.31 27.36
N LEU A 308 6.43 -13.65 26.26
CA LEU A 308 6.59 -14.29 24.96
C LEU A 308 7.82 -15.21 24.93
N GLN A 309 8.95 -14.77 25.48
CA GLN A 309 10.15 -15.62 25.58
C GLN A 309 9.92 -16.87 26.44
N ALA A 310 9.13 -16.76 27.51
CA ALA A 310 8.79 -17.88 28.38
C ALA A 310 8.01 -19.00 27.66
N LEU A 311 7.32 -18.69 26.54
CA LEU A 311 6.64 -19.68 25.70
C LEU A 311 7.60 -20.54 24.87
N GLY A 312 8.89 -20.23 24.86
CA GLY A 312 9.94 -21.02 24.19
C GLY A 312 9.94 -20.90 22.66
N PRO A 313 10.19 -19.70 22.10
CA PRO A 313 10.33 -19.50 20.67
C PRO A 313 11.46 -20.34 20.07
N SER A 314 11.29 -20.78 18.83
CA SER A 314 12.31 -21.50 18.05
C SER A 314 13.50 -20.61 17.69
N ALA A 315 13.27 -19.30 17.54
CA ALA A 315 14.32 -18.31 17.34
C ALA A 315 13.89 -16.96 17.92
N VAL A 316 14.86 -16.20 18.44
CA VAL A 316 14.68 -14.81 18.88
C VAL A 316 15.76 -13.97 18.23
N THR A 317 15.36 -12.86 17.62
CA THR A 317 16.31 -11.84 17.15
C THR A 317 15.86 -10.48 17.68
N VAL A 318 16.83 -9.65 18.08
CA VAL A 318 16.58 -8.28 18.53
C VAL A 318 17.49 -7.38 17.73
N ASN A 319 16.90 -6.44 17.01
CA ASN A 319 17.63 -5.47 16.21
C ASN A 319 17.10 -4.07 16.51
N THR A 320 18.00 -3.08 16.51
CA THR A 320 17.65 -1.68 16.72
C THR A 320 17.99 -0.89 15.46
N THR A 321 17.05 -0.08 15.00
CA THR A 321 17.21 0.83 13.86
C THR A 321 16.73 2.22 14.24
N GLU A 322 16.86 3.16 13.32
CA GLU A 322 16.12 4.43 13.34
C GLU A 322 14.78 4.27 12.60
N LEU A 323 13.87 5.25 12.69
CA LEU A 323 12.59 5.20 11.96
C LEU A 323 12.81 5.09 10.45
N GLY A 324 13.84 5.77 9.92
CA GLY A 324 14.21 5.73 8.51
C GLY A 324 14.49 4.34 7.96
N ASP A 325 14.87 3.39 8.84
CA ASP A 325 15.20 2.01 8.48
C ASP A 325 14.26 0.98 9.12
N VAL A 326 13.21 1.41 9.82
CA VAL A 326 12.32 0.50 10.58
C VAL A 326 11.65 -0.55 9.69
N ASN A 327 11.36 -0.20 8.44
CA ASN A 327 10.75 -1.10 7.46
C ASN A 327 11.68 -2.26 7.06
N ALA A 328 12.98 -2.17 7.35
CA ALA A 328 13.94 -3.24 7.08
C ALA A 328 13.63 -4.52 7.86
N HIS A 329 13.03 -4.42 9.05
CA HIS A 329 12.68 -5.56 9.90
C HIS A 329 11.61 -6.47 9.28
N LEU A 330 10.76 -5.93 8.39
CA LEU A 330 9.79 -6.70 7.60
C LEU A 330 10.32 -7.09 6.21
N GLY A 331 11.59 -6.81 5.90
CA GLY A 331 12.11 -6.93 4.54
C GLY A 331 11.41 -5.97 3.55
N ALA A 332 10.82 -4.89 4.07
CA ALA A 332 10.02 -3.90 3.34
C ALA A 332 10.77 -2.60 3.04
N LYS A 333 12.09 -2.62 3.17
CA LYS A 333 12.97 -1.59 2.62
C LYS A 333 13.16 -1.74 1.11
N TYR A 334 13.66 -0.69 0.44
CA TYR A 334 14.04 -0.82 -0.97
C TYR A 334 14.99 -2.01 -1.22
N GLY A 335 14.71 -2.76 -2.29
CA GLY A 335 15.45 -3.97 -2.64
C GLY A 335 15.13 -5.19 -1.77
N GLY A 336 14.33 -5.05 -0.71
CA GLY A 336 13.84 -6.15 0.11
C GLY A 336 12.74 -6.96 -0.57
N ALA A 337 12.47 -8.17 -0.04
CA ALA A 337 11.52 -9.11 -0.62
C ALA A 337 10.09 -8.56 -0.72
N ALA A 338 9.64 -7.80 0.28
CA ALA A 338 8.31 -7.18 0.26
C ALA A 338 8.21 -6.08 -0.80
N CYS A 339 9.32 -5.49 -1.23
CA CYS A 339 9.37 -4.52 -2.33
C CYS A 339 9.63 -5.12 -3.71
N ALA A 340 9.84 -6.44 -3.81
CA ALA A 340 10.11 -7.10 -5.08
C ALA A 340 8.91 -6.97 -6.05
N ARG A 341 9.18 -6.54 -7.28
CA ARG A 341 8.18 -6.34 -8.33
C ARG A 341 8.07 -7.54 -9.26
N GLY A 342 7.01 -7.59 -10.08
CA GLY A 342 6.82 -8.63 -11.09
C GLY A 342 6.19 -9.92 -10.60
N TYR A 343 5.82 -10.01 -9.31
CA TYR A 343 4.97 -11.08 -8.79
C TYR A 343 3.49 -10.73 -8.99
N SER A 344 2.65 -11.76 -9.02
CA SER A 344 1.22 -11.59 -8.79
C SER A 344 0.94 -11.59 -7.30
N ARG A 345 0.16 -10.60 -6.85
CA ARG A 345 -0.22 -10.44 -5.44
C ARG A 345 -1.68 -10.05 -5.28
N VAL A 346 -2.36 -10.73 -4.38
CA VAL A 346 -3.76 -10.45 -4.02
C VAL A 346 -3.85 -10.45 -2.50
N ILE A 347 -4.61 -9.51 -1.96
CA ILE A 347 -4.79 -9.34 -0.51
C ILE A 347 -6.28 -9.34 -0.18
N TYR A 348 -6.63 -9.92 0.96
CA TYR A 348 -8.00 -10.09 1.44
C TYR A 348 -8.14 -9.58 2.87
N ALA A 349 -8.14 -8.27 3.04
CA ALA A 349 -8.03 -7.69 4.38
C ALA A 349 -9.34 -7.74 5.19
N ILE A 350 -9.16 -7.76 6.51
CA ILE A 350 -10.21 -7.54 7.51
C ILE A 350 -9.65 -6.77 8.69
N SER A 351 -10.47 -5.91 9.28
CA SER A 351 -10.23 -5.28 10.57
C SER A 351 -11.05 -5.93 11.69
N GLN A 352 -10.45 -6.08 12.86
CA GLN A 352 -11.10 -6.66 14.04
C GLN A 352 -10.71 -5.94 15.34
N GLN A 353 -11.39 -6.29 16.43
CA GLN A 353 -11.17 -5.73 17.77
C GLN A 353 -10.14 -6.51 18.59
N SER A 354 -9.92 -7.79 18.27
CA SER A 354 -9.04 -8.69 19.02
C SER A 354 -8.64 -9.86 18.13
N TRP A 355 -7.52 -10.50 18.42
CA TRP A 355 -7.13 -11.76 17.79
C TRP A 355 -8.11 -12.86 18.20
N SER A 356 -9.05 -13.22 17.32
CA SER A 356 -9.88 -14.40 17.57
C SER A 356 -9.04 -15.66 17.38
N LEU A 357 -8.68 -16.32 18.47
CA LEU A 357 -7.72 -17.44 18.47
C LEU A 357 -8.21 -18.61 17.61
N GLU A 358 -9.50 -18.92 17.65
CA GLU A 358 -10.12 -19.97 16.83
C GLU A 358 -10.04 -19.62 15.33
N ASN A 359 -10.43 -18.41 14.96
CA ASN A 359 -10.39 -17.94 13.58
C ASN A 359 -8.96 -17.88 13.06
N MET A 360 -8.01 -17.39 13.87
CA MET A 360 -6.58 -17.36 13.54
C MET A 360 -6.01 -18.76 13.30
N ARG A 361 -6.39 -19.75 14.13
CA ARG A 361 -6.04 -21.15 13.93
C ARG A 361 -6.58 -21.67 12.61
N GLU A 362 -7.86 -21.42 12.31
CA GLU A 362 -8.44 -21.89 11.06
C GLU A 362 -7.82 -21.22 9.83
N THR A 363 -7.53 -19.91 9.90
CA THR A 363 -6.78 -19.21 8.86
C THR A 363 -5.39 -19.81 8.64
N LEU A 364 -4.65 -20.14 9.72
CA LEU A 364 -3.35 -20.81 9.62
C LEU A 364 -3.48 -22.20 8.98
N ASN A 365 -4.53 -22.96 9.32
CA ASN A 365 -4.82 -24.28 8.73
C ASN A 365 -5.11 -24.18 7.22
N ILE A 366 -5.87 -23.17 6.80
CA ILE A 366 -6.16 -22.91 5.38
C ILE A 366 -4.87 -22.47 4.67
N PHE A 367 -4.12 -21.54 5.26
CA PHE A 367 -2.84 -21.07 4.73
C PHE A 367 -1.86 -22.22 4.54
N GLY A 368 -1.74 -23.14 5.50
CA GLY A 368 -0.86 -24.30 5.42
C GLY A 368 -1.18 -25.29 4.28
N LYS A 369 -2.38 -25.22 3.70
CA LYS A 369 -2.80 -26.04 2.55
C LYS A 369 -2.52 -25.37 1.20
N LEU A 370 -1.89 -24.19 1.19
CA LEU A 370 -1.50 -23.53 -0.05
C LEU A 370 -0.56 -24.41 -0.89
N PRO A 371 -0.73 -24.47 -2.23
CA PRO A 371 0.20 -25.14 -3.13
C PRO A 371 1.62 -24.58 -3.07
N GLU A 372 2.59 -25.32 -3.61
CA GLU A 372 4.01 -24.94 -3.60
C GLU A 372 4.29 -23.62 -4.34
N GLU A 373 3.48 -23.29 -5.34
CA GLU A 373 3.58 -22.04 -6.10
C GLU A 373 3.34 -20.79 -5.24
N PHE A 374 2.76 -20.95 -4.05
CA PHE A 374 2.37 -19.88 -3.13
C PHE A 374 3.26 -19.79 -1.89
N ARG A 375 4.43 -20.46 -1.84
CA ARG A 375 5.30 -20.48 -0.65
C ARG A 375 5.85 -19.10 -0.24
N ASN A 376 5.80 -18.11 -1.13
CA ASN A 376 6.17 -16.72 -0.84
C ASN A 376 5.01 -15.89 -0.26
N SER A 377 3.82 -16.49 -0.09
CA SER A 377 2.67 -15.84 0.53
C SER A 377 2.89 -15.64 2.02
N VAL A 378 2.19 -14.66 2.59
CA VAL A 378 2.18 -14.39 4.02
C VAL A 378 0.76 -14.04 4.48
N VAL A 379 0.48 -14.16 5.77
CA VAL A 379 -0.66 -13.47 6.39
C VAL A 379 -0.10 -12.34 7.25
N LEU A 380 -0.41 -11.09 6.91
CA LEU A 380 -0.06 -9.91 7.68
C LEU A 380 -0.98 -9.82 8.89
N LEU A 381 -0.41 -9.66 10.09
CA LEU A 381 -1.13 -9.54 11.36
C LEU A 381 -0.68 -8.25 12.03
N GLU A 382 -1.44 -7.17 11.90
CA GLU A 382 -0.99 -5.84 12.28
C GLU A 382 -1.82 -5.33 13.46
N GLY A 383 -1.18 -5.04 14.60
CA GLY A 383 -1.82 -4.48 15.78
C GLY A 383 -1.10 -3.21 16.24
N TYR A 384 -1.65 -2.06 15.84
CA TYR A 384 -1.03 -0.76 16.11
C TYR A 384 -1.57 -0.14 17.40
N ALA A 385 -0.77 0.70 18.05
CA ALA A 385 -1.29 1.61 19.06
C ALA A 385 -2.33 2.56 18.44
N LEU A 386 -3.44 2.80 19.14
CA LEU A 386 -4.57 3.57 18.63
C LEU A 386 -4.80 4.91 19.33
N ASN A 387 -4.03 5.27 20.36
CA ASN A 387 -4.32 6.41 21.23
C ASN A 387 -4.57 7.71 20.42
N GLY A 388 -3.66 8.02 19.49
CA GLY A 388 -3.77 9.17 18.59
C GLY A 388 -4.90 9.05 17.56
N VAL A 389 -5.26 7.83 17.15
CA VAL A 389 -6.37 7.55 16.22
C VAL A 389 -7.72 7.78 16.90
N LEU A 390 -7.88 7.27 18.13
CA LEU A 390 -9.09 7.38 18.95
C LEU A 390 -9.30 8.78 19.53
N ALA A 391 -8.23 9.58 19.63
CA ALA A 391 -8.33 10.98 20.00
C ALA A 391 -9.03 11.85 18.92
N LYS A 392 -9.26 11.31 17.71
CA LYS A 392 -10.01 11.99 16.64
C LYS A 392 -11.45 11.50 16.60
N PRO A 393 -12.45 12.40 16.48
CA PRO A 393 -13.83 12.00 16.28
C PRO A 393 -13.98 11.16 15.01
N GLU A 394 -14.83 10.13 15.06
CA GLU A 394 -15.08 9.23 13.93
C GLU A 394 -15.57 9.98 12.69
N GLU A 395 -16.42 10.99 12.91
CA GLU A 395 -17.03 11.84 11.90
C GLU A 395 -16.08 12.87 11.27
N SER A 396 -14.87 13.05 11.83
CA SER A 396 -13.92 14.08 11.37
C SER A 396 -13.34 13.84 9.99
N THR A 397 -13.45 12.61 9.48
CA THR A 397 -12.93 12.16 8.18
C THR A 397 -13.87 11.15 7.52
N ALA A 398 -13.66 10.83 6.25
CA ALA A 398 -14.37 9.76 5.56
C ALA A 398 -13.88 8.35 5.92
N TYR A 399 -12.78 8.21 6.64
CA TYR A 399 -12.33 6.91 7.15
C TYR A 399 -13.27 6.40 8.26
N PRO A 400 -13.90 5.21 8.10
CA PRO A 400 -14.91 4.73 9.04
C PRO A 400 -14.33 4.07 10.31
N ASP A 401 -13.33 3.21 10.14
CA ASP A 401 -12.97 2.16 11.10
C ASP A 401 -11.90 2.58 12.12
N ARG A 402 -12.12 3.72 12.79
CA ARG A 402 -11.14 4.25 13.77
C ARG A 402 -10.99 3.37 15.01
N GLN A 403 -11.99 2.54 15.30
CA GLN A 403 -12.00 1.64 16.45
C GLN A 403 -11.35 0.29 16.13
N GLY A 404 -11.07 -0.04 14.87
CA GLY A 404 -10.39 -1.26 14.47
C GLY A 404 -9.00 -1.35 15.10
N ARG A 405 -8.77 -2.40 15.91
CA ARG A 405 -7.52 -2.59 16.67
C ARG A 405 -6.48 -3.38 15.91
N ILE A 406 -6.94 -4.30 15.08
CA ILE A 406 -6.08 -5.18 14.31
C ILE A 406 -6.50 -5.18 12.85
N LEU A 407 -5.51 -5.18 11.97
CA LEU A 407 -5.66 -5.36 10.53
C LEU A 407 -5.00 -6.68 10.15
N ILE A 408 -5.79 -7.57 9.55
CA ILE A 408 -5.34 -8.89 9.11
C ILE A 408 -5.41 -8.92 7.59
N GLY A 409 -4.31 -9.27 6.93
CA GLY A 409 -4.20 -9.30 5.48
C GLY A 409 -3.53 -10.56 4.96
N PRO A 410 -4.28 -11.64 4.69
CA PRO A 410 -3.83 -12.73 3.83
C PRO A 410 -3.35 -12.16 2.49
N LEU A 411 -2.03 -12.20 2.26
CA LEU A 411 -1.34 -11.70 1.09
C LEU A 411 -0.75 -12.87 0.31
N LEU A 412 -1.44 -13.27 -0.75
CA LEU A 412 -1.03 -14.40 -1.57
C LEU A 412 -0.07 -13.88 -2.64
N THR A 413 1.15 -14.39 -2.63
CA THR A 413 2.23 -14.02 -3.55
C THR A 413 2.66 -15.23 -4.37
N TYR A 414 2.60 -15.10 -5.68
CA TYR A 414 2.90 -16.17 -6.63
C TYR A 414 3.52 -15.59 -7.91
N ALA A 415 4.08 -16.47 -8.74
CA ALA A 415 4.65 -16.05 -10.03
C ALA A 415 3.60 -15.34 -10.89
N ASN A 416 4.02 -14.41 -11.75
CA ASN A 416 3.14 -13.76 -12.73
C ASN A 416 2.62 -14.79 -13.75
N ASN A 417 1.56 -15.50 -13.38
CA ASN A 417 0.90 -16.52 -14.16
C ASN A 417 -0.59 -16.50 -13.83
N ALA A 418 -1.39 -15.99 -14.78
CA ALA A 418 -2.83 -15.86 -14.62
C ALA A 418 -3.56 -17.20 -14.40
N SER A 419 -2.94 -18.35 -14.73
CA SER A 419 -3.54 -19.66 -14.44
C SER A 419 -3.62 -19.97 -12.93
N LEU A 420 -2.89 -19.23 -12.10
CA LEU A 420 -2.88 -19.37 -10.64
C LEU A 420 -3.86 -18.42 -9.93
N ASP A 421 -4.42 -17.44 -10.64
CA ASP A 421 -5.28 -16.39 -10.04
C ASP A 421 -6.51 -16.99 -9.35
N ALA A 422 -7.17 -17.98 -9.98
CA ALA A 422 -8.36 -18.61 -9.41
C ALA A 422 -8.06 -19.33 -8.08
N THR A 423 -6.90 -19.99 -7.97
CA THR A 423 -6.45 -20.63 -6.73
C THR A 423 -6.15 -19.58 -5.67
N ALA A 424 -5.50 -18.48 -6.06
CA ALA A 424 -5.25 -17.37 -5.14
C ALA A 424 -6.58 -16.80 -4.59
N PHE A 425 -7.58 -16.59 -5.46
CA PHE A 425 -8.86 -16.06 -5.04
C PHE A 425 -9.63 -17.00 -4.11
N ASP A 426 -9.64 -18.31 -4.40
CA ASP A 426 -10.28 -19.31 -3.53
C ASP A 426 -9.68 -19.29 -2.12
N PHE A 427 -8.35 -19.42 -2.02
CA PHE A 427 -7.68 -19.46 -0.71
C PHE A 427 -7.80 -18.14 0.04
N GLY A 428 -7.65 -17.01 -0.66
CA GLY A 428 -7.80 -15.68 -0.07
C GLY A 428 -9.20 -15.45 0.49
N SER A 429 -10.24 -15.77 -0.29
CA SER A 429 -11.63 -15.68 0.17
C SER A 429 -11.90 -16.59 1.36
N ARG A 430 -11.42 -17.84 1.33
CA ARG A 430 -11.62 -18.79 2.44
C ARG A 430 -10.92 -18.34 3.72
N MET A 431 -9.72 -17.79 3.62
CA MET A 431 -9.02 -17.22 4.78
C MET A 431 -9.77 -16.01 5.34
N ARG A 432 -10.27 -15.10 4.49
CA ARG A 432 -11.07 -13.94 4.95
C ARG A 432 -12.39 -14.37 5.60
N SER A 433 -13.10 -15.33 5.01
CA SER A 433 -14.31 -15.91 5.61
C SER A 433 -14.00 -16.54 6.97
N ALA A 434 -12.93 -17.35 7.06
CA ALA A 434 -12.50 -17.93 8.33
C ALA A 434 -12.15 -16.88 9.39
N LEU A 435 -11.75 -15.66 9.00
CA LEU A 435 -11.52 -14.56 9.94
C LEU A 435 -12.83 -13.90 10.41
N VAL A 436 -13.87 -13.81 9.56
CA VAL A 436 -15.17 -13.20 9.89
C VAL A 436 -16.10 -14.15 10.66
N ASP A 437 -16.11 -15.43 10.26
CA ASP A 437 -17.15 -16.39 10.66
C ASP A 437 -17.24 -16.53 12.18
N GLY A 438 -18.45 -16.46 12.72
CA GLY A 438 -18.71 -16.62 14.15
C GLY A 438 -18.35 -15.42 15.04
N THR A 439 -17.69 -14.38 14.51
CA THR A 439 -17.33 -13.17 15.29
C THR A 439 -18.52 -12.26 15.63
N GLY A 440 -19.62 -12.38 14.85
CA GLY A 440 -20.78 -11.51 14.97
C GLY A 440 -20.55 -10.07 14.49
N GLN A 441 -19.37 -9.75 13.98
CA GLN A 441 -19.02 -8.45 13.40
C GLN A 441 -19.19 -8.49 11.88
N PRO A 442 -19.66 -7.39 11.25
CA PRO A 442 -19.60 -7.29 9.80
C PRO A 442 -18.15 -7.24 9.32
N LEU A 443 -17.92 -7.59 8.06
CA LEU A 443 -16.62 -7.43 7.44
C LEU A 443 -16.28 -5.93 7.33
N SER A 444 -15.11 -5.54 7.79
CA SER A 444 -14.55 -4.19 7.57
C SER A 444 -13.22 -4.35 6.84
N ALA A 445 -13.14 -3.86 5.61
CA ALA A 445 -11.94 -3.91 4.79
C ALA A 445 -11.32 -2.52 4.68
N TYR A 446 -10.06 -2.41 5.10
CA TYR A 446 -9.29 -1.20 4.86
C TYR A 446 -9.14 -0.97 3.35
N VAL A 447 -9.63 0.17 2.85
CA VAL A 447 -9.73 0.48 1.41
C VAL A 447 -8.44 0.25 0.61
N ASN A 448 -7.27 0.52 1.20
CA ASN A 448 -5.99 0.31 0.50
C ASN A 448 -5.62 -1.17 0.32
N TYR A 449 -6.25 -2.07 1.10
CA TYR A 449 -6.14 -3.52 1.00
C TYR A 449 -7.43 -4.18 0.47
N ALA A 450 -8.44 -3.40 0.06
CA ALA A 450 -9.69 -3.96 -0.44
C ALA A 450 -9.45 -4.78 -1.71
N HIS A 451 -9.96 -6.00 -1.72
CA HIS A 451 -9.85 -6.90 -2.86
C HIS A 451 -10.71 -6.41 -4.03
N GLY A 452 -11.84 -5.77 -3.75
CA GLY A 452 -12.82 -5.24 -4.71
C GLY A 452 -14.07 -6.09 -4.89
N ASP A 453 -14.23 -7.14 -4.09
CA ASP A 453 -15.48 -7.90 -3.94
C ASP A 453 -16.29 -7.49 -2.70
N GLU A 454 -15.73 -6.63 -1.85
CA GLU A 454 -16.43 -6.02 -0.73
C GLU A 454 -17.50 -5.02 -1.22
N SER A 455 -18.59 -4.93 -0.46
CA SER A 455 -19.60 -3.89 -0.58
C SER A 455 -19.07 -2.51 -0.20
N VAL A 456 -19.83 -1.47 -0.54
CA VAL A 456 -19.45 -0.09 -0.20
C VAL A 456 -19.47 0.12 1.31
N GLU A 457 -20.40 -0.54 2.00
CA GLU A 457 -20.53 -0.54 3.46
C GLU A 457 -19.31 -1.17 4.14
N GLU A 458 -18.84 -2.30 3.61
CA GLU A 458 -17.66 -3.01 4.16
C GLU A 458 -16.35 -2.22 3.98
N ILE A 459 -16.29 -1.27 3.02
CA ILE A 459 -15.10 -0.43 2.77
C ILE A 459 -15.21 0.94 3.48
N TYR A 460 -16.38 1.57 3.41
CA TYR A 460 -16.61 2.95 3.84
C TYR A 460 -17.51 3.08 5.08
N GLY A 461 -17.78 1.96 5.74
CA GLY A 461 -18.57 1.89 6.97
C GLY A 461 -20.07 1.72 6.72
N HIS A 462 -20.76 1.21 7.74
CA HIS A 462 -22.19 0.87 7.69
C HIS A 462 -23.10 2.07 8.03
N GLU A 463 -22.52 3.18 8.45
CA GLU A 463 -23.23 4.40 8.83
C GLU A 463 -23.82 5.09 7.59
N THR A 464 -25.15 5.21 7.56
CA THR A 464 -25.88 5.79 6.43
C THR A 464 -25.41 7.21 6.10
N TRP A 465 -25.16 8.04 7.13
CA TRP A 465 -24.73 9.43 6.94
C TRP A 465 -23.40 9.54 6.19
N ARG A 466 -22.47 8.60 6.40
CA ARG A 466 -21.15 8.62 5.76
C ARG A 466 -21.28 8.29 4.28
N LEU A 467 -22.03 7.24 3.97
CA LEU A 467 -22.27 6.80 2.60
C LEU A 467 -23.06 7.83 1.80
N GLU A 468 -24.10 8.44 2.37
CA GLU A 468 -24.86 9.50 1.71
C GLU A 468 -23.99 10.72 1.40
N ARG A 469 -23.13 11.14 2.35
CA ARG A 469 -22.19 12.25 2.14
C ARG A 469 -21.18 11.92 1.04
N LEU A 470 -20.61 10.72 1.05
CA LEU A 470 -19.67 10.25 0.03
C LEU A 470 -20.28 10.16 -1.36
N ARG A 471 -21.50 9.63 -1.47
CA ARG A 471 -22.25 9.57 -2.75
C ARG A 471 -22.56 10.97 -3.28
N SER A 472 -22.94 11.89 -2.40
CA SER A 472 -23.19 13.29 -2.78
C SER A 472 -21.93 13.95 -3.32
N LEU A 473 -20.77 13.76 -2.67
CA LEU A 473 -19.48 14.23 -3.17
C LEU A 473 -19.12 13.60 -4.51
N LYS A 474 -19.37 12.30 -4.70
CA LYS A 474 -19.10 11.63 -5.98
C LYS A 474 -19.93 12.25 -7.10
N GLN A 475 -21.22 12.49 -6.85
CA GLN A 475 -22.12 13.13 -7.80
C GLN A 475 -21.71 14.57 -8.16
N GLU A 476 -21.09 15.30 -7.23
CA GLU A 476 -20.63 16.67 -7.44
C GLU A 476 -19.30 16.73 -8.21
N TYR A 477 -18.30 15.94 -7.81
CA TYR A 477 -16.92 16.09 -8.29
C TYR A 477 -16.53 15.10 -9.39
N ASP A 478 -17.23 13.97 -9.52
CA ASP A 478 -16.98 12.95 -10.56
C ASP A 478 -18.28 12.19 -10.95
N PRO A 479 -19.30 12.90 -11.48
CA PRO A 479 -20.59 12.30 -11.84
C PRO A 479 -20.50 11.22 -12.93
N ASP A 480 -19.48 11.28 -13.77
CA ASP A 480 -19.23 10.30 -14.84
C ASP A 480 -18.36 9.12 -14.37
N ASN A 481 -18.01 9.08 -13.08
CA ASN A 481 -17.21 8.03 -12.45
C ASN A 481 -15.88 7.75 -13.18
N LYS A 482 -15.17 8.81 -13.60
CA LYS A 482 -13.84 8.72 -14.23
C LYS A 482 -12.80 8.14 -13.28
N PHE A 483 -12.93 8.42 -11.98
CA PHE A 483 -12.16 7.81 -10.90
C PHE A 483 -12.92 6.64 -10.27
N GLY A 484 -13.27 5.65 -11.09
CA GLY A 484 -14.09 4.49 -10.70
C GLY A 484 -13.35 3.15 -10.62
N PHE A 485 -12.03 3.16 -10.77
CA PHE A 485 -11.23 1.94 -10.97
C PHE A 485 -10.62 1.36 -9.68
N PHE A 486 -10.77 2.04 -8.54
CA PHE A 486 -10.29 1.57 -7.24
C PHE A 486 -11.32 1.87 -6.15
N ALA A 487 -11.93 0.82 -5.58
CA ALA A 487 -12.97 0.90 -4.55
C ALA A 487 -14.05 1.98 -4.81
N PRO A 488 -14.78 1.91 -5.94
CA PRO A 488 -15.64 3.00 -6.39
C PRO A 488 -16.85 3.24 -5.49
N ILE A 489 -17.10 4.51 -5.21
CA ILE A 489 -18.35 5.00 -4.64
C ILE A 489 -19.30 5.31 -5.80
N ARG A 490 -20.56 4.87 -5.70
CA ARG A 490 -21.58 5.03 -6.75
C ARG A 490 -22.80 5.75 -6.25
#